data_AF-A0A1I8AWN3-F1
#
_entry.id   AF-A0A1I8AWN3-F1
#
_cell.length_a   1.000
_cell.length_b   1.000
_cell.length_c   1.000
_cell.angle_alpha   90.00
_cell.angle_beta   90.00
_cell.angle_gamma   90.00
#
_symmetry.space_group_name_H-M   'P 1'
#
loop_
_entity.id
_entity.type
_entity.pdbx_description
1 polymer ?
#
loop_
_entity_poly.entity_id
_entity_poly.type
_entity_poly.pdbx_seq_one_letter_code
_entity_poly.pdbx_strand_id
1 'polypeptide(L)'
;MLNSLTSMLVALCVTMAMRGSFVAGSPCSRMTRCAVNKCLPKDVLQKGEELGLALGDMFAHLVESFDLVCVATKCTDDCKLCEQCEYALQQMAALINGEETGGLCPKLETCSANCIKEDLDRVLQCIGKKCNIHCYDGDCPSCVGVARRMFMQVCRENNMPSMPSIQFNGNCTQLFKEMSHSYVSARVQVA
;
A
#
# COMPACT_ATOMS: atom_id res chain seq x y z
N MET A 1 -4.91 11.90 -65.88
CA MET A 1 -5.45 11.38 -64.61
C MET A 1 -4.34 10.65 -63.85
N LEU A 2 -3.47 11.40 -63.19
CA LEU A 2 -2.44 10.95 -62.25
C LEU A 2 -1.87 12.28 -61.75
N ASN A 3 -2.13 12.69 -60.50
CA ASN A 3 -1.41 13.77 -59.76
C ASN A 3 -2.17 14.30 -58.53
N SER A 4 -3.37 13.79 -58.21
CA SER A 4 -4.12 14.31 -57.04
C SER A 4 -4.18 13.37 -55.83
N LEU A 5 -3.63 12.15 -55.90
CA LEU A 5 -3.73 11.15 -54.81
C LEU A 5 -2.48 11.05 -53.92
N THR A 6 -1.32 11.56 -54.34
CA THR A 6 -0.07 11.45 -53.57
C THR A 6 0.06 12.52 -52.47
N SER A 7 -0.68 13.64 -52.55
CA SER A 7 -0.53 14.73 -51.58
C SER A 7 -1.35 14.56 -50.29
N MET A 8 -2.38 13.70 -50.28
CA MET A 8 -3.17 13.44 -49.07
C MET A 8 -2.56 12.38 -48.15
N LEU A 9 -1.73 11.47 -48.68
CA LEU A 9 -1.12 10.40 -47.89
C LEU A 9 0.02 10.88 -47.00
N VAL A 10 0.73 11.95 -47.38
CA VAL A 10 1.82 12.51 -46.57
C VAL A 10 1.29 13.34 -45.39
N ALA A 11 0.12 13.97 -45.53
CA ALA A 11 -0.49 14.79 -44.48
C ALA A 11 -1.08 13.98 -43.31
N LEU A 12 -1.41 12.69 -43.53
CA LEU A 12 -1.95 11.80 -42.50
C LEU A 12 -0.87 11.08 -41.66
N CYS A 13 0.40 11.10 -42.08
CA CYS A 13 1.49 10.49 -41.32
C CYS A 13 2.15 11.42 -40.28
N VAL A 14 1.85 12.72 -40.28
CA VAL A 14 2.53 13.70 -39.40
C VAL A 14 1.75 14.04 -38.12
N THR A 15 0.49 13.63 -37.99
CA THR A 15 -0.35 13.96 -36.81
C THR A 15 -0.40 12.89 -35.72
N MET A 16 0.25 11.73 -35.86
CA MET A 16 0.24 10.64 -34.87
C MET A 16 1.47 10.57 -33.94
N ALA A 17 2.25 11.63 -33.79
CA ALA A 17 3.46 11.63 -32.94
C ALA A 17 3.40 12.59 -31.73
N MET A 18 2.20 12.94 -31.26
CA MET A 18 2.00 13.60 -29.96
C MET A 18 1.05 12.78 -29.09
N ARG A 19 1.23 11.46 -29.04
CA ARG A 19 0.79 10.72 -27.85
C ARG A 19 1.73 11.14 -26.74
N GLY A 20 1.29 12.13 -25.95
CA GLY A 20 1.95 12.49 -24.71
C GLY A 20 2.36 11.21 -24.00
N SER A 21 3.63 11.13 -23.62
CA SER A 21 4.13 10.08 -22.77
C SER A 21 3.26 10.08 -21.53
N PHE A 22 2.25 9.19 -21.49
CA PHE A 22 1.68 8.76 -20.24
C PHE A 22 2.89 8.26 -19.47
N VAL A 23 3.30 8.98 -18.43
CA VAL A 23 4.28 8.50 -17.48
C VAL A 23 3.63 7.27 -16.87
N ALA A 24 3.85 6.11 -17.49
CA ALA A 24 3.40 4.84 -16.98
C ALA A 24 4.19 4.66 -15.69
N GLY A 25 3.56 4.99 -14.56
CA GLY A 25 4.16 4.81 -13.25
C GLY A 25 4.65 3.37 -13.10
N SER A 26 5.65 3.15 -12.25
CA SER A 26 6.14 1.79 -11.97
C SER A 26 4.98 0.87 -11.58
N PRO A 27 5.10 -0.46 -11.78
CA PRO A 27 4.05 -1.40 -11.39
C PRO A 27 3.57 -1.18 -9.95
N CYS A 28 4.49 -0.95 -9.02
CA CYS A 28 4.15 -0.64 -7.65
C CYS A 28 3.40 0.68 -7.47
N SER A 29 3.72 1.73 -8.24
CA SER A 29 2.94 2.97 -8.21
C SER A 29 1.52 2.78 -8.74
N ARG A 30 1.32 1.95 -9.77
CA ARG A 30 -0.01 1.63 -10.28
C ARG A 30 -0.81 0.78 -9.29
N MET A 31 -0.18 -0.25 -8.72
CA MET A 31 -0.75 -1.08 -7.66
C MET A 31 -1.18 -0.20 -6.48
N THR A 32 -0.31 0.69 -6.00
CA THR A 32 -0.62 1.60 -4.89
C THR A 32 -1.82 2.47 -5.20
N ARG A 33 -1.89 3.07 -6.40
CA ARG A 33 -3.03 3.90 -6.80
C ARG A 33 -4.32 3.08 -6.88
N CYS A 34 -4.25 1.85 -7.38
CA CYS A 34 -5.40 0.95 -7.40
C CYS A 34 -5.88 0.64 -5.97
N ALA A 35 -4.96 0.27 -5.08
CA ALA A 35 -5.27 -0.07 -3.70
C ALA A 35 -5.92 1.09 -2.94
N VAL A 36 -5.34 2.29 -3.00
CA VAL A 36 -5.92 3.48 -2.33
C VAL A 36 -7.31 3.81 -2.88
N ASN A 37 -7.52 3.70 -4.18
CA ASN A 37 -8.81 4.06 -4.78
C ASN A 37 -9.92 3.03 -4.59
N LYS A 38 -9.58 1.73 -4.50
CA LYS A 38 -10.56 0.64 -4.51
C LYS A 38 -10.68 -0.11 -3.19
N CYS A 39 -9.63 -0.11 -2.37
CA CYS A 39 -9.50 -0.99 -1.21
C CYS A 39 -9.32 -0.24 0.12
N LEU A 40 -9.15 1.07 0.07
CA LEU A 40 -9.18 1.91 1.27
C LEU A 40 -10.54 2.62 1.37
N PRO A 41 -11.19 2.62 2.55
CA PRO A 41 -12.39 3.43 2.76
C PRO A 41 -12.09 4.91 2.53
N LYS A 42 -12.93 5.58 1.74
CA LYS A 42 -12.72 7.00 1.37
C LYS A 42 -12.82 7.94 2.58
N ASP A 43 -13.54 7.53 3.61
CA ASP A 43 -13.81 8.27 4.83
C ASP A 43 -12.84 7.89 5.97
N VAL A 44 -11.79 7.10 5.71
CA VAL A 44 -10.87 6.62 6.75
C VAL A 44 -10.23 7.75 7.55
N LEU A 45 -9.82 8.84 6.90
CA LEU A 45 -9.22 9.98 7.59
C LEU A 45 -10.27 10.75 8.41
N GLN A 46 -11.45 10.99 7.82
CA GLN A 46 -12.56 11.67 8.51
C GLN A 46 -12.99 10.92 9.77
N LYS A 47 -13.15 9.59 9.68
CA LYS A 47 -13.48 8.74 10.82
C LYS A 47 -12.41 8.80 11.91
N GLY A 48 -11.14 8.81 11.53
CA GLY A 48 -10.05 8.99 12.49
C GLY A 48 -10.12 10.33 13.22
N GLU A 49 -10.49 11.41 12.53
CA GLU A 49 -10.68 12.73 13.14
C GLU A 49 -11.90 12.79 14.07
N GLU A 50 -13.03 12.22 13.64
CA GLU A 50 -14.26 12.14 14.43
C GLU A 50 -14.07 11.36 15.73
N LEU A 51 -13.20 10.35 15.71
CA LEU A 51 -12.81 9.57 16.89
C LEU A 51 -11.78 10.28 17.78
N GLY A 52 -11.24 11.42 17.34
CA GLY A 52 -10.21 12.17 18.07
C GLY A 52 -8.91 11.39 18.24
N LEU A 53 -8.54 10.54 17.27
CA LEU A 53 -7.37 9.68 17.37
C LEU A 53 -6.08 10.49 17.47
N ALA A 54 -5.20 10.07 18.40
CA ALA A 54 -3.83 10.57 18.46
C ALA A 54 -3.04 10.15 17.22
N LEU A 55 -1.88 10.77 16.98
CA LEU A 55 -1.09 10.59 15.76
C LEU A 55 -0.73 9.12 15.44
N GLY A 56 -0.31 8.34 16.44
CA GLY A 56 -0.01 6.91 16.30
C GLY A 56 -1.24 6.04 16.06
N ASP A 57 -2.38 6.41 16.65
CA ASP A 57 -3.65 5.71 16.48
C ASP A 57 -4.30 6.03 15.13
N MET A 58 -4.11 7.24 14.62
CA MET A 58 -4.46 7.60 13.24
C MET A 58 -3.67 6.75 12.24
N PHE A 59 -2.37 6.52 12.51
CA PHE A 59 -1.57 5.64 11.68
C PHE A 59 -2.11 4.22 11.71
N ALA A 60 -2.36 3.68 12.90
CA ALA A 60 -2.97 2.36 13.08
C ALA A 60 -4.29 2.26 12.30
N HIS A 61 -5.19 3.21 12.50
CA HIS A 61 -6.49 3.28 11.84
C HIS A 61 -6.35 3.25 10.32
N LEU A 62 -5.42 4.01 9.76
CA LEU A 62 -5.17 4.04 8.33
C LEU A 62 -4.58 2.71 7.83
N VAL A 63 -3.54 2.19 8.48
CA VAL A 63 -2.82 1.02 7.97
C VAL A 63 -3.56 -0.29 8.18
N GLU A 64 -4.34 -0.39 9.26
CA GLU A 64 -5.21 -1.54 9.54
C GLU A 64 -6.48 -1.52 8.68
N SER A 65 -6.83 -0.38 8.08
CA SER A 65 -7.93 -0.28 7.11
C SER A 65 -7.56 -0.73 5.69
N PHE A 66 -6.29 -1.04 5.42
CA PHE A 66 -5.90 -1.61 4.13
C PHE A 66 -6.29 -3.09 4.05
N ASP A 67 -7.21 -3.39 3.15
CA ASP A 67 -7.64 -4.75 2.87
C ASP A 67 -6.73 -5.41 1.81
N LEU A 68 -5.80 -6.24 2.26
CA LEU A 68 -4.89 -6.98 1.37
C LEU A 68 -5.64 -8.02 0.51
N VAL A 69 -6.76 -8.56 0.98
CA VAL A 69 -7.63 -9.45 0.19
C VAL A 69 -8.27 -8.66 -0.96
N CYS A 70 -8.72 -7.42 -0.69
CA CYS A 70 -9.16 -6.52 -1.75
C CYS A 70 -8.04 -6.22 -2.74
N VAL A 71 -6.82 -5.91 -2.29
CA VAL A 71 -5.69 -5.64 -3.20
C VAL A 71 -5.39 -6.86 -4.07
N ALA A 72 -5.34 -8.05 -3.46
CA ALA A 72 -5.09 -9.31 -4.15
C ALA A 72 -6.15 -9.65 -5.21
N THR A 73 -7.38 -9.15 -5.06
CA THR A 73 -8.52 -9.47 -5.95
C THR A 73 -8.90 -8.35 -6.93
N LYS A 74 -8.74 -7.08 -6.56
CA LYS A 74 -9.15 -5.90 -7.35
C LYS A 74 -7.99 -5.19 -8.05
N CYS A 75 -6.76 -5.47 -7.62
CA CYS A 75 -5.52 -4.87 -8.10
C CYS A 75 -4.48 -5.94 -8.49
N THR A 76 -4.93 -7.16 -8.78
CA THR A 76 -4.09 -8.35 -9.00
C THR A 76 -3.04 -8.15 -10.08
N ASP A 77 -3.40 -7.57 -11.23
CA ASP A 77 -2.50 -7.43 -12.38
C ASP A 77 -1.30 -6.53 -12.05
N ASP A 78 -1.54 -5.39 -11.41
CA ASP A 78 -0.46 -4.52 -10.96
C ASP A 78 0.28 -5.08 -9.74
N CYS A 79 -0.40 -5.84 -8.87
CA CYS A 79 0.21 -6.47 -7.70
C CYS A 79 1.22 -7.55 -8.10
N LYS A 80 0.88 -8.42 -9.06
CA LYS A 80 1.79 -9.44 -9.58
C LYS A 80 3.05 -8.87 -10.25
N LEU A 81 2.97 -7.63 -10.75
CA LEU A 81 4.11 -6.95 -11.36
C LEU A 81 4.90 -6.08 -10.36
N CYS A 82 4.39 -5.90 -9.15
CA CYS A 82 5.07 -5.19 -8.09
C CYS A 82 5.72 -6.19 -7.15
N GLU A 83 7.05 -6.31 -7.20
CA GLU A 83 7.83 -7.30 -6.43
C GLU A 83 7.43 -7.39 -4.96
N GLN A 84 7.17 -6.26 -4.29
CA GLN A 84 6.79 -6.29 -2.88
C GLN A 84 5.38 -6.86 -2.64
N CYS A 85 4.46 -6.62 -3.57
CA CYS A 85 3.09 -7.14 -3.50
C CYS A 85 3.04 -8.62 -3.91
N GLU A 86 3.76 -8.96 -4.99
CA GLU A 86 3.97 -10.34 -5.41
C GLU A 86 4.58 -11.18 -4.28
N TYR A 87 5.63 -10.66 -3.62
CA TYR A 87 6.22 -11.29 -2.45
C TYR A 87 5.18 -11.59 -1.38
N ALA A 88 4.36 -10.61 -1.01
CA ALA A 88 3.31 -10.80 0.00
C ALA A 88 2.29 -11.87 -0.42
N LEU A 89 1.88 -11.91 -1.70
CA LEU A 89 1.01 -12.95 -2.23
C LEU A 89 1.64 -14.35 -2.13
N GLN A 90 2.92 -14.48 -2.46
CA GLN A 90 3.66 -15.73 -2.34
C GLN A 90 3.77 -16.18 -0.88
N GLN A 91 4.04 -15.25 0.05
CA GLN A 91 4.12 -15.58 1.48
C GLN A 91 2.77 -16.03 2.04
N MET A 92 1.68 -15.36 1.68
CA MET A 92 0.34 -15.79 2.10
C MET A 92 0.01 -17.19 1.58
N ALA A 93 0.32 -17.48 0.31
CA ALA A 93 0.11 -18.81 -0.26
C ALA A 93 0.95 -19.88 0.44
N ALA A 94 2.25 -19.64 0.63
CA ALA A 94 3.14 -20.57 1.30
C ALA A 94 2.66 -20.88 2.72
N LEU A 95 2.30 -19.85 3.49
CA LEU A 95 1.80 -20.00 4.85
C LEU A 95 0.51 -20.83 4.95
N ILE A 96 -0.44 -20.61 4.04
CA ILE A 96 -1.71 -21.37 4.00
C ILE A 96 -1.46 -22.83 3.60
N ASN A 97 -0.51 -23.08 2.70
CA ASN A 97 -0.15 -24.42 2.25
C ASN A 97 0.79 -25.17 3.22
N GLY A 98 1.27 -24.50 4.27
CA GLY A 98 2.28 -25.07 5.18
C GLY A 98 3.66 -25.23 4.54
N GLU A 99 3.95 -24.45 3.50
CA GLU A 99 5.23 -24.41 2.80
C GLU A 99 6.20 -23.43 3.50
N GLU A 100 7.48 -23.52 3.14
CA GLU A 100 8.51 -22.61 3.63
C GLU A 100 8.33 -21.20 3.04
N THR A 101 8.49 -20.17 3.86
CA THR A 101 8.42 -18.77 3.44
C THR A 101 9.76 -18.29 2.87
N GLY A 102 9.73 -17.19 2.12
CA GLY A 102 10.90 -16.61 1.47
C GLY A 102 11.90 -15.95 2.42
N GLY A 103 11.52 -15.69 3.68
CA GLY A 103 12.43 -15.27 4.74
C GLY A 103 12.86 -13.80 4.70
N LEU A 104 12.30 -12.96 3.81
CA LEU A 104 12.60 -11.52 3.80
C LEU A 104 11.99 -10.78 4.99
N CYS A 105 10.99 -11.37 5.65
CA CYS A 105 10.24 -10.74 6.74
C CYS A 105 10.04 -11.75 7.89
N PRO A 106 11.12 -12.22 8.55
CA PRO A 106 11.08 -13.41 9.39
C PRO A 106 10.17 -13.27 10.61
N LYS A 107 10.11 -12.10 11.28
CA LYS A 107 9.18 -11.93 12.42
C LYS A 107 7.74 -11.84 11.95
N LEU A 108 7.48 -11.12 10.85
CA LEU A 108 6.14 -11.00 10.29
C LEU A 108 5.60 -12.37 9.82
N GLU A 109 6.43 -13.14 9.12
CA GLU A 109 6.10 -14.47 8.62
C GLU A 109 5.86 -15.46 9.77
N THR A 110 6.75 -15.46 10.77
CA THR A 110 6.60 -16.31 11.96
C THR A 110 5.33 -15.96 12.74
N CYS A 111 5.06 -14.67 12.95
CA CYS A 111 3.84 -14.23 13.61
C CYS A 111 2.59 -14.66 12.85
N SER A 112 2.60 -14.49 11.53
CA SER A 112 1.46 -14.88 10.65
C SER A 112 1.24 -16.40 10.66
N ALA A 113 2.32 -17.19 10.62
CA ALA A 113 2.25 -18.65 10.75
C ALA A 113 1.62 -19.07 12.10
N ASN A 114 1.95 -18.38 13.18
CA ASN A 114 1.35 -18.65 14.49
C ASN A 114 -0.14 -18.30 14.51
N CYS A 115 -0.54 -17.17 13.92
CA CYS A 115 -1.96 -16.81 13.78
C CYS A 115 -2.77 -17.86 12.99
N ILE A 116 -2.20 -18.40 11.91
CA ILE A 116 -2.82 -19.46 11.09
C ILE A 116 -3.00 -20.75 11.92
N LYS A 117 -2.01 -21.11 12.74
CA LYS A 117 -2.06 -22.29 13.62
C LYS A 117 -3.04 -22.14 14.77
N GLU A 118 -3.21 -20.93 15.30
CA GLU A 118 -4.10 -20.64 16.43
C GLU A 118 -5.58 -20.77 16.02
N ASP A 119 -6.01 -20.03 14.99
CA ASP A 119 -7.41 -19.99 14.56
C ASP A 119 -7.51 -19.44 13.12
N LEU A 120 -7.82 -20.32 12.17
CA LEU A 120 -8.00 -19.96 10.75
C LEU A 120 -9.17 -18.98 10.55
N ASP A 121 -10.26 -19.10 11.32
CA ASP A 121 -11.44 -18.25 11.16
C ASP A 121 -11.17 -16.80 11.60
N ARG A 122 -10.17 -16.62 12.48
CA ARG A 122 -9.75 -15.31 13.01
C ARG A 122 -8.38 -14.87 12.53
N VAL A 123 -7.82 -15.54 11.52
CA VAL A 123 -6.45 -15.29 11.06
C VAL A 123 -6.21 -13.83 10.70
N LEU A 124 -7.13 -13.19 9.97
CA LEU A 124 -7.00 -11.79 9.55
C LEU A 124 -7.03 -10.84 10.74
N GLN A 125 -7.88 -11.10 11.74
CA GLN A 125 -7.93 -10.33 12.97
C GLN A 125 -6.64 -10.50 13.79
N CYS A 126 -6.12 -11.71 13.87
CA CYS A 126 -4.87 -12.01 14.57
C CYS A 126 -3.68 -11.30 13.92
N ILE A 127 -3.53 -11.42 12.60
CA ILE A 127 -2.45 -10.75 11.84
C ILE A 127 -2.53 -9.23 12.02
N GLY A 128 -3.72 -8.66 11.83
CA GLY A 128 -3.92 -7.21 11.97
C GLY A 128 -3.52 -6.68 13.34
N LYS A 129 -3.88 -7.39 14.42
CA LYS A 129 -3.60 -6.98 15.80
C LYS A 129 -2.17 -7.27 16.25
N LYS A 130 -1.65 -8.46 15.96
CA LYS A 130 -0.39 -8.96 16.53
C LYS A 130 0.80 -8.74 15.60
N CYS A 131 0.61 -8.93 14.30
CA CYS A 131 1.74 -9.10 13.37
C CYS A 131 2.09 -7.81 12.60
N ASN A 132 1.13 -6.91 12.37
CA ASN A 132 1.35 -5.66 11.63
C ASN A 132 2.50 -4.81 12.19
N ILE A 133 2.82 -4.92 13.48
CA ILE A 133 3.98 -4.23 14.07
C ILE A 133 5.31 -4.57 13.38
N HIS A 134 5.49 -5.81 12.92
CA HIS A 134 6.71 -6.26 12.26
C HIS A 134 6.88 -5.71 10.83
N CYS A 135 5.84 -5.07 10.29
CA CYS A 135 5.99 -4.28 9.07
C CYS A 135 6.80 -2.99 9.31
N TYR A 136 6.77 -2.47 10.54
CA TYR A 136 7.27 -1.12 10.87
C TYR A 136 8.43 -1.10 11.86
N ASP A 137 8.70 -2.22 12.56
CA ASP A 137 9.79 -2.35 13.54
C ASP A 137 11.19 -2.53 12.91
N GLY A 138 11.27 -2.48 11.58
CA GLY A 138 12.50 -2.66 10.81
C GLY A 138 12.74 -4.08 10.29
N ASP A 139 11.88 -5.06 10.62
CA ASP A 139 12.04 -6.45 10.21
C ASP A 139 11.78 -6.68 8.72
N CYS A 140 10.81 -5.99 8.12
CA CYS A 140 10.30 -6.32 6.80
C CYS A 140 10.39 -5.14 5.79
N PRO A 141 11.51 -5.01 5.03
CA PRO A 141 11.68 -3.96 4.02
C PRO A 141 10.63 -3.98 2.91
N SER A 142 10.15 -5.17 2.55
CA SER A 142 9.11 -5.34 1.52
C SER A 142 7.79 -4.71 1.96
N CYS A 143 7.33 -5.04 3.18
CA CYS A 143 6.08 -4.52 3.72
C CYS A 143 6.14 -3.01 3.95
N VAL A 144 7.20 -2.50 4.60
CA VAL A 144 7.32 -1.05 4.83
C VAL A 144 7.37 -0.26 3.52
N GLY A 145 7.95 -0.84 2.47
CA GLY A 145 7.98 -0.24 1.13
C GLY A 145 6.60 -0.05 0.52
N VAL A 146 5.72 -1.05 0.63
CA VAL A 146 4.33 -0.97 0.17
C VAL A 146 3.52 0.01 1.02
N ALA A 147 3.56 -0.15 2.35
CA ALA A 147 2.84 0.69 3.29
C ALA A 147 3.22 2.17 3.12
N ARG A 148 4.52 2.46 2.97
CA ARG A 148 5.00 3.82 2.71
C ARG A 148 4.44 4.37 1.40
N ARG A 149 4.42 3.61 0.30
CA ARG A 149 3.86 4.11 -0.97
C ARG A 149 2.38 4.45 -0.83
N MET A 150 1.59 3.57 -0.20
CA MET A 150 0.17 3.80 0.06
C MET A 150 -0.05 5.03 0.93
N PHE A 151 0.66 5.13 2.05
CA PHE A 151 0.61 6.30 2.92
C PHE A 151 0.94 7.59 2.16
N MET A 152 2.01 7.59 1.36
CA MET A 152 2.44 8.78 0.63
C MET A 152 1.40 9.23 -0.39
N GLN A 153 0.65 8.30 -1.01
CA GLN A 153 -0.45 8.63 -1.91
C GLN A 153 -1.57 9.32 -1.12
N VAL A 154 -2.08 8.69 -0.07
CA VAL A 154 -3.16 9.22 0.78
C VAL A 154 -2.76 10.57 1.38
N CYS A 155 -1.55 10.69 1.90
CA CYS A 155 -1.05 11.90 2.54
C CYS A 155 -1.01 13.10 1.59
N ARG A 156 -0.58 12.88 0.34
CA ARG A 156 -0.51 13.94 -0.66
C ARG A 156 -1.87 14.34 -1.18
N GLU A 157 -2.75 13.37 -1.43
CA GLU A 157 -4.10 13.64 -1.93
C GLU A 157 -4.96 14.42 -0.92
N ASN A 158 -4.71 14.23 0.37
CA ASN A 158 -5.49 14.85 1.44
C ASN A 158 -4.76 15.99 2.16
N ASN A 159 -3.55 16.34 1.73
CA ASN A 159 -2.69 17.32 2.41
C ASN A 159 -2.58 17.07 3.93
N MET A 160 -2.38 15.81 4.33
CA MET A 160 -2.43 15.37 5.73
C MET A 160 -1.60 16.21 6.71
N PRO A 161 -0.37 16.69 6.40
CA PRO A 161 0.40 17.49 7.33
C PRO A 161 -0.31 18.77 7.79
N SER A 162 -1.21 19.32 6.97
CA SER A 162 -1.97 20.54 7.29
C SER A 162 -3.37 20.26 7.88
N MET A 163 -3.75 18.99 8.08
CA MET A 163 -5.05 18.67 8.68
C MET A 163 -5.12 19.18 10.12
N PRO A 164 -6.28 19.69 10.59
CA PRO A 164 -6.42 20.26 11.93
C PRO A 164 -6.06 19.31 13.08
N SER A 165 -6.28 18.01 12.89
CA SER A 165 -5.97 16.93 13.84
C SER A 165 -4.49 16.52 13.86
N ILE A 166 -3.72 16.87 12.82
CA ILE A 166 -2.32 16.44 12.65
C ILE A 166 -1.35 17.60 12.89
N GLN A 167 -1.57 18.75 12.23
CA GLN A 167 -0.72 19.95 12.31
C GLN A 167 0.79 19.66 12.39
N PHE A 168 1.32 19.00 11.36
CA PHE A 168 2.70 18.54 11.33
C PHE A 168 3.59 19.46 10.49
N ASN A 169 4.64 20.00 11.11
CA ASN A 169 5.64 20.81 10.42
C ASN A 169 6.65 19.92 9.69
N GLY A 170 6.28 19.47 8.48
CA GLY A 170 7.13 18.65 7.63
C GLY A 170 6.39 18.10 6.41
N ASN A 171 7.05 17.23 5.65
CA ASN A 171 6.46 16.59 4.48
C ASN A 171 5.91 15.18 4.81
N CYS A 172 5.14 14.61 3.89
CA CYS A 172 4.56 13.27 4.04
C CYS A 172 5.58 12.15 4.34
N THR A 173 6.83 12.26 3.86
CA THR A 173 7.86 11.27 4.18
C THR A 173 8.25 11.33 5.64
N GLN A 174 8.43 12.54 6.17
CA GLN A 174 8.74 12.76 7.58
C GLN A 174 7.55 12.35 8.45
N LEU A 175 6.33 12.69 8.03
CA LEU A 175 5.11 12.30 8.72
C LEU A 175 4.96 10.77 8.81
N PHE A 176 5.20 10.04 7.71
CA PHE A 176 5.19 8.57 7.72
C PHE A 176 6.16 8.02 8.77
N LYS A 177 7.39 8.53 8.78
CA LYS A 177 8.43 8.07 9.72
C LYS A 177 7.98 8.29 11.17
N GLU A 178 7.51 9.50 11.49
CA GLU A 178 7.03 9.86 12.83
C GLU A 178 5.86 8.96 13.26
N MET A 179 4.85 8.83 12.40
CA MET A 179 3.66 8.03 12.65
C MET A 179 3.98 6.54 12.82
N SER A 180 4.82 5.97 11.95
CA SER A 180 5.24 4.57 12.05
C SER A 180 6.05 4.29 13.32
N HIS A 181 6.90 5.22 13.74
CA HIS A 181 7.69 5.10 14.96
C HIS A 181 6.81 5.17 16.22
N SER A 182 5.85 6.10 16.24
CA SER A 182 4.85 6.20 17.30
C SER A 182 4.00 4.94 17.40
N TYR A 183 3.57 4.40 16.25
CA TYR A 183 2.80 3.15 16.15
C TYR A 183 3.54 1.94 16.77
N VAL A 184 4.82 1.76 16.43
CA VAL A 184 5.66 0.69 17.00
C VAL A 184 5.84 0.90 18.50
N SER A 185 6.19 2.12 18.91
CA SER A 185 6.43 2.46 20.32
C SER A 185 5.21 2.18 21.21
N ALA A 186 4.00 2.50 20.74
CA ALA A 186 2.76 2.24 21.46
C ALA A 186 2.45 0.74 21.62
N ARG A 187 2.87 -0.10 20.68
CA ARG A 187 2.58 -1.55 20.69
C ARG A 187 3.67 -2.39 21.35
N VAL A 188 4.93 -1.93 21.37
CA VAL A 188 6.00 -2.56 22.15
C VAL A 188 5.70 -2.49 23.65
N GLN A 189 5.00 -1.45 24.13
CA GLN A 189 4.64 -1.32 25.55
C GLN A 189 3.48 -2.23 25.98
N VAL A 190 2.79 -2.87 25.02
CA VAL A 190 1.59 -3.71 25.25
C VAL A 190 1.86 -5.19 24.95
N ALA A 191 2.98 -5.51 24.28
CA ALA A 191 3.44 -6.86 23.97
C ALA A 191 4.31 -7.45 25.07
#